data_AF-A0A4R5LH58-F1
#
_entry.id   AF-A0A4R5LH58-F1
#
_cell.length_a   1.000
_cell.length_b   1.000
_cell.length_c   1.000
_cell.angle_alpha   90.00
_cell.angle_beta   90.00
_cell.angle_gamma   90.00
#
_symmetry.space_group_name_H-M   'P 1'
#
loop_
_entity.id
_entity.type
_entity.pdbx_description
1 polymer ?
#
loop_
_entity_poly.entity_id
_entity_poly.type
_entity_poly.pdbx_seq_one_letter_code
_entity_poly.pdbx_strand_id
1 'polypeptide(L)'
;MSAAASPGLPGSRTYEVDAQGWVPGAQHLPSPNFEARPQGAVPTLIVVHNISLPPNVFGGPEIADLFLNRLDCDAHPYFDANLRGVRVSAHFVIHRDGALEQFVSCDERAWHAGASSFFGRERCNDFAIGIELEGSDTTTFEATQYATLAALVKALVAHYPIEALAGHSDIAPGRKTDPGPHFDWARLKHDTQLADASFPYIQGHGTQNAVS
;
A
#
# COMPACT_ATOMS: atom_id res chain seq x y z
N MET A 1 -20.86 28.09 -31.19
CA MET A 1 -21.02 27.39 -29.90
C MET A 1 -20.33 26.05 -30.03
N SER A 2 -19.20 25.87 -29.35
CA SER A 2 -18.40 24.65 -29.43
C SER A 2 -18.98 23.61 -28.48
N ALA A 3 -19.32 22.43 -28.99
CA ALA A 3 -19.74 21.30 -28.18
C ALA A 3 -18.55 20.83 -27.32
N ALA A 4 -18.78 20.72 -26.01
CA ALA A 4 -17.82 20.11 -25.10
C ALA A 4 -17.77 18.60 -25.38
N ALA A 5 -16.56 18.08 -25.58
CA ALA A 5 -16.32 16.64 -25.66
C ALA A 5 -16.65 15.99 -24.31
N SER A 6 -17.40 14.88 -24.36
CA SER A 6 -17.64 14.04 -23.19
C SER A 6 -16.30 13.47 -22.67
N PRO A 7 -16.05 13.45 -21.35
CA PRO A 7 -14.89 12.74 -20.83
C PRO A 7 -15.12 11.24 -21.08
N GLY A 8 -14.27 10.65 -21.91
CA GLY A 8 -14.25 9.20 -22.09
C GLY A 8 -14.03 8.51 -20.75
N LEU A 9 -14.64 7.33 -20.58
CA LEU A 9 -14.32 6.42 -19.48
C LEU A 9 -12.79 6.28 -19.39
N PRO A 10 -12.17 6.44 -18.20
CA PRO A 10 -10.73 6.26 -18.09
C PRO A 10 -10.40 4.85 -18.56
N GLY A 11 -9.51 4.74 -19.56
CA GLY A 11 -8.98 3.44 -19.98
C GLY A 11 -8.45 2.69 -18.76
N SER A 12 -8.67 1.37 -18.71
CA SER A 12 -8.17 0.52 -17.63
C SER A 12 -6.66 0.74 -17.50
N ARG A 13 -6.21 1.28 -16.36
CA ARG A 13 -4.77 1.37 -16.05
C ARG A 13 -4.23 -0.06 -15.99
N THR A 14 -3.11 -0.31 -16.65
CA THR A 14 -2.41 -1.61 -16.64
C THR A 14 -0.96 -1.38 -16.27
N TYR A 15 -0.45 -2.22 -15.37
CA TYR A 15 0.97 -2.22 -14.97
C TYR A 15 1.60 -3.55 -15.31
N GLU A 16 2.92 -3.54 -15.45
CA GLU A 16 3.77 -4.72 -15.56
C GLU A 16 4.94 -4.55 -14.59
N VAL A 17 5.40 -5.66 -14.01
CA VAL A 17 6.61 -5.70 -13.19
C VAL A 17 7.74 -6.23 -14.08
N ASP A 18 8.82 -5.48 -14.18
CA ASP A 18 10.00 -5.88 -14.95
C ASP A 18 10.83 -6.95 -14.23
N ALA A 19 11.88 -7.44 -14.90
CA ALA A 19 12.74 -8.49 -14.37
C ALA A 19 13.65 -8.04 -13.20
N GLN A 20 13.55 -6.79 -12.76
CA GLN A 20 14.27 -6.23 -11.61
C GLN A 20 13.30 -5.85 -10.48
N GLY A 21 12.03 -6.24 -10.58
CA GLY A 21 10.99 -5.96 -9.59
C GLY A 21 10.52 -4.51 -9.58
N TRP A 22 10.78 -3.74 -10.64
CA TRP A 22 10.28 -2.38 -10.81
C TRP A 22 9.07 -2.34 -11.72
N VAL A 23 8.17 -1.39 -11.49
CA VAL A 23 7.01 -1.12 -12.34
C VAL A 23 7.35 0.11 -13.18
N PRO A 24 7.62 0.00 -14.49
CA PRO A 24 8.00 1.15 -15.32
C PRO A 24 6.94 2.26 -15.38
N GLY A 25 5.67 1.92 -15.11
CA GLY A 25 4.57 2.88 -15.02
C GLY A 25 4.46 3.65 -13.70
N ALA A 26 5.34 3.38 -12.73
CA ALA A 26 5.45 4.12 -11.47
C ALA A 26 6.56 5.18 -11.55
N GLN A 27 6.43 6.26 -10.79
CA GLN A 27 7.54 7.16 -10.54
C GLN A 27 8.54 6.49 -9.58
N HIS A 28 9.77 6.28 -10.01
CA HIS A 28 10.80 5.64 -9.18
C HIS A 28 11.49 6.66 -8.29
N LEU A 29 11.47 6.40 -6.98
CA LEU A 29 12.11 7.18 -5.93
C LEU A 29 12.93 6.23 -5.05
N PRO A 30 14.09 5.73 -5.52
CA PRO A 30 14.81 4.64 -4.86
C PRO A 30 15.20 4.99 -3.42
N SER A 31 14.58 4.30 -2.46
CA SER A 31 14.86 4.44 -1.04
C SER A 31 16.16 3.73 -0.67
N PRO A 32 16.98 4.28 0.24
CA PRO A 32 18.10 3.55 0.84
C PRO A 32 17.65 2.57 1.95
N ASN A 33 16.36 2.60 2.34
CA ASN A 33 15.81 1.82 3.44
C ASN A 33 15.29 0.47 2.93
N PHE A 34 16.18 -0.42 2.53
CA PHE A 34 15.84 -1.78 2.15
C PHE A 34 17.01 -2.71 2.41
N GLU A 35 16.78 -4.01 2.28
CA GLU A 35 17.84 -5.02 2.25
C GLU A 35 17.37 -6.28 1.50
N ALA A 36 18.28 -7.22 1.28
CA ALA A 36 17.95 -8.48 0.65
C ALA A 36 16.91 -9.27 1.48
N ARG A 37 15.94 -9.87 0.80
CA ARG A 37 15.03 -10.85 1.41
C ARG A 37 15.84 -12.06 1.94
N PRO A 38 15.54 -12.59 3.13
CA PRO A 38 16.31 -13.69 3.69
C PRO A 38 16.16 -14.95 2.84
N GLN A 39 17.26 -15.68 2.65
CA GLN A 39 17.27 -17.00 2.01
C GLN A 39 16.64 -17.03 0.60
N GLY A 40 16.65 -15.91 -0.12
CA GLY A 40 16.03 -15.82 -1.45
C GLY A 40 14.50 -15.93 -1.43
N ALA A 41 13.87 -15.59 -0.30
CA ALA A 41 12.42 -15.55 -0.20
C ALA A 41 11.83 -14.64 -1.28
N VAL A 42 10.77 -15.10 -1.92
CA VAL A 42 9.98 -14.31 -2.87
C VAL A 42 8.73 -13.77 -2.19
N PRO A 43 8.17 -12.66 -2.67
CA PRO A 43 6.90 -12.15 -2.16
C PRO A 43 5.76 -13.16 -2.35
N THR A 44 5.00 -13.42 -1.29
CA THR A 44 3.77 -14.22 -1.31
C THR A 44 2.58 -13.49 -0.67
N LEU A 45 2.80 -12.31 -0.09
CA LEU A 45 1.79 -11.49 0.58
C LEU A 45 1.83 -10.05 0.06
N ILE A 46 0.67 -9.43 -0.11
CA ILE A 46 0.57 -7.97 -0.22
C ILE A 46 -0.01 -7.44 1.09
N VAL A 47 0.63 -6.42 1.66
CA VAL A 47 0.15 -5.72 2.85
C VAL A 47 -0.27 -4.32 2.45
N VAL A 48 -1.54 -3.99 2.67
CA VAL A 48 -2.12 -2.68 2.44
C VAL A 48 -2.01 -1.83 3.70
N HIS A 49 -1.52 -0.61 3.55
CA HIS A 49 -1.32 0.38 4.59
C HIS A 49 -2.04 1.68 4.23
N ASN A 50 -2.11 2.60 5.18
CA ASN A 50 -2.36 4.00 4.88
C ASN A 50 -1.34 4.90 5.57
N ILE A 51 -1.11 6.06 4.97
CA ILE A 51 -0.20 7.07 5.50
C ILE A 51 -0.65 8.48 5.10
N SER A 52 -0.44 9.44 5.99
CA SER A 52 -0.55 10.87 5.70
C SER A 52 0.45 11.62 6.58
N LEU A 53 1.17 12.57 5.98
CA LEU A 53 2.19 13.35 6.67
C LEU A 53 2.06 14.82 6.26
N PRO A 54 1.84 15.75 7.22
CA PRO A 54 1.37 15.49 8.60
C PRO A 54 0.09 14.65 8.66
N PRO A 55 -0.28 14.08 9.83
CA PRO A 55 -1.48 13.26 9.94
C PRO A 55 -2.74 13.96 9.40
N ASN A 56 -3.46 13.28 8.51
CA ASN A 56 -4.64 13.79 7.79
C ASN A 56 -4.38 14.98 6.85
N VAL A 57 -3.13 15.22 6.46
CA VAL A 57 -2.74 16.16 5.40
C VAL A 57 -2.24 15.34 4.20
N PHE A 58 -2.65 15.75 3.01
CA PHE A 58 -2.41 15.02 1.76
C PHE A 58 -1.80 15.93 0.68
N GLY A 59 -1.10 15.34 -0.28
CA GLY A 59 -0.55 15.98 -1.48
C GLY A 59 0.83 16.62 -1.31
N GLY A 60 1.46 16.44 -0.16
CA GLY A 60 2.80 16.97 0.12
C GLY A 60 3.92 15.93 -0.10
N PRO A 61 5.19 16.37 -0.14
CA PRO A 61 6.34 15.49 -0.38
C PRO A 61 6.73 14.64 0.85
N GLU A 62 6.11 14.84 2.00
CA GLU A 62 6.60 14.35 3.29
C GLU A 62 6.62 12.82 3.39
N ILE A 63 5.73 12.12 2.69
CA ILE A 63 5.75 10.65 2.59
C ILE A 63 7.03 10.20 1.88
N ALA A 64 7.31 10.77 0.70
CA ALA A 64 8.52 10.45 -0.04
C ALA A 64 9.78 10.84 0.75
N ASP A 65 9.77 12.01 1.41
CA ASP A 65 10.89 12.47 2.21
C ASP A 65 11.12 11.60 3.45
N LEU A 66 10.08 11.06 4.08
CA LEU A 66 10.25 10.06 5.15
C LEU A 66 10.95 8.80 4.60
N PHE A 67 10.46 8.25 3.50
CA PHE A 67 11.02 7.02 2.92
C PHE A 67 12.40 7.20 2.32
N LEU A 68 12.80 8.43 1.98
CA LEU A 68 14.11 8.78 1.45
C LEU A 68 15.10 9.28 2.52
N ASN A 69 14.71 9.30 3.80
CA ASN A 69 15.49 9.87 4.92
C ASN A 69 15.83 11.37 4.72
N ARG A 70 14.91 12.14 4.12
CA ARG A 70 15.04 13.58 3.86
C ARG A 70 14.05 14.44 4.65
N LEU A 71 13.14 13.82 5.40
CA LEU A 71 12.09 14.54 6.13
C LEU A 71 12.70 15.54 7.11
N ASP A 72 12.36 16.82 6.93
CA ASP A 72 12.68 17.86 7.89
C ASP A 72 11.80 17.69 9.14
N CYS A 73 12.39 17.08 10.17
CA CYS A 73 11.67 16.82 11.42
C CYS A 73 11.39 18.10 12.22
N ASP A 74 12.09 19.20 11.95
CA ASP A 74 11.86 20.49 12.63
C ASP A 74 10.64 21.23 12.04
N ALA A 75 10.17 20.84 10.85
CA ALA A 75 9.07 21.50 10.14
C ALA A 75 7.69 21.26 10.77
N HIS A 76 7.50 20.22 11.58
CA HIS A 76 6.21 19.91 12.20
C HIS A 76 6.36 19.16 13.54
N PRO A 77 5.61 19.50 14.60
CA PRO A 77 5.73 18.86 15.93
C PRO A 77 5.55 17.34 15.90
N TYR A 78 4.68 16.83 15.04
CA TYR A 78 4.50 15.39 14.86
C TYR A 78 5.76 14.70 14.33
N PHE A 79 6.49 15.35 13.40
CA PHE A 79 7.70 14.78 12.81
C PHE A 79 8.82 14.70 13.84
N ASP A 80 9.06 15.80 14.57
CA ASP A 80 10.05 15.82 15.66
C ASP A 80 9.77 14.75 16.71
N ALA A 81 8.53 14.67 17.19
CA ALA A 81 8.16 13.79 18.29
C ALA A 81 8.11 12.29 17.92
N ASN A 82 7.85 11.94 16.65
CA ASN A 82 7.53 10.56 16.26
C ASN A 82 8.40 9.98 15.15
N LEU A 83 9.02 10.81 14.29
CA LEU A 83 9.68 10.36 13.06
C LEU A 83 11.18 10.64 13.04
N ARG A 84 11.71 11.40 14.00
CA ARG A 84 13.13 11.69 14.09
C ARG A 84 13.95 10.40 14.24
N GLY A 85 14.84 10.16 13.29
CA GLY A 85 15.71 8.97 13.27
C GLY A 85 15.02 7.67 12.86
N VAL A 86 13.73 7.71 12.55
CA VAL A 86 12.99 6.56 12.02
C VAL A 86 13.50 6.26 10.62
N ARG A 87 13.73 4.97 10.34
CA ARG A 87 14.07 4.47 9.01
C ARG A 87 13.05 3.42 8.60
N VAL A 88 12.22 3.78 7.64
CA VAL A 88 11.13 2.95 7.11
C VAL A 88 11.01 3.18 5.61
N SER A 89 10.31 2.26 4.95
CA SER A 89 9.97 2.33 3.53
C SER A 89 8.79 1.42 3.25
N ALA A 90 8.10 1.68 2.16
CA ALA A 90 7.21 0.73 1.51
C ALA A 90 7.72 0.45 0.10
N HIS A 91 7.11 -0.51 -0.60
CA HIS A 91 7.41 -0.69 -2.01
C HIS A 91 6.73 0.39 -2.84
N PHE A 92 5.48 0.71 -2.54
CA PHE A 92 4.68 1.66 -3.30
C PHE A 92 3.91 2.66 -2.42
N VAL A 93 3.66 3.84 -2.99
CA VAL A 93 2.68 4.82 -2.49
C VAL A 93 1.69 5.14 -3.60
N ILE A 94 0.40 5.15 -3.26
CA ILE A 94 -0.69 5.56 -4.15
C ILE A 94 -1.34 6.83 -3.59
N HIS A 95 -1.08 7.96 -4.24
CA HIS A 95 -1.62 9.27 -3.86
C HIS A 95 -3.13 9.37 -4.11
N ARG A 96 -3.77 10.39 -3.52
CA ARG A 96 -5.22 10.63 -3.66
C ARG A 96 -5.68 10.69 -5.13
N ASP A 97 -4.91 11.31 -6.01
CA ASP A 97 -5.19 11.40 -7.46
C ASP A 97 -4.92 10.08 -8.23
N GLY A 98 -4.40 9.07 -7.53
CA GLY A 98 -4.03 7.76 -8.05
C GLY A 98 -2.63 7.72 -8.66
N ALA A 99 -1.80 8.77 -8.53
CA ALA A 99 -0.39 8.70 -8.89
C ALA A 99 0.30 7.56 -8.12
N LEU A 100 1.19 6.85 -8.80
CA LEU A 100 1.90 5.69 -8.27
C LEU A 100 3.39 6.00 -8.18
N GLU A 101 3.92 5.95 -6.96
CA GLU A 101 5.35 6.01 -6.70
C GLU A 101 5.86 4.64 -6.26
N GLN A 102 7.10 4.30 -6.62
CA GLN A 102 7.79 3.10 -6.16
C GLN A 102 9.13 3.46 -5.53
N PHE A 103 9.39 2.93 -4.34
CA PHE A 103 10.57 3.24 -3.54
C PHE A 103 11.57 2.08 -3.45
N VAL A 104 11.08 0.85 -3.50
CA VAL A 104 11.89 -0.36 -3.35
C VAL A 104 11.47 -1.36 -4.41
N SER A 105 12.45 -2.05 -5.03
CA SER A 105 12.18 -3.19 -5.91
C SER A 105 11.34 -4.24 -5.17
N CYS A 106 10.35 -4.83 -5.83
CA CYS A 106 9.55 -5.89 -5.26
C CYS A 106 10.38 -7.14 -4.87
N ASP A 107 11.55 -7.33 -5.48
CA ASP A 107 12.49 -8.41 -5.15
C ASP A 107 13.25 -8.17 -3.83
N GLU A 108 13.31 -6.90 -3.40
CA GLU A 108 13.99 -6.48 -2.18
C GLU A 108 13.02 -6.33 -0.99
N ARG A 109 13.56 -6.40 0.23
CA ARG A 109 12.79 -6.23 1.47
C ARG A 109 12.70 -4.75 1.85
N ALA A 110 11.52 -4.16 1.67
CA ALA A 110 11.17 -2.87 2.28
C ALA A 110 10.86 -3.02 3.80
N TRP A 111 10.85 -1.90 4.52
CA TRP A 111 10.70 -1.85 5.98
C TRP A 111 9.35 -1.27 6.40
N HIS A 112 8.24 -1.97 6.08
CA HIS A 112 6.88 -1.45 6.26
C HIS A 112 6.08 -2.11 7.40
N ALA A 113 6.26 -3.41 7.66
CA ALA A 113 5.37 -4.17 8.55
C ALA A 113 5.80 -4.19 10.03
N GLY A 114 7.08 -3.95 10.33
CA GLY A 114 7.61 -4.13 11.70
C GLY A 114 7.33 -5.52 12.29
N ALA A 115 7.14 -5.60 13.61
CA ALA A 115 6.74 -6.84 14.29
C ALA A 115 5.33 -7.27 13.86
N SER A 116 5.23 -8.40 13.15
CA SER A 116 4.02 -8.82 12.44
C SER A 116 4.01 -10.35 12.24
N SER A 117 2.83 -10.94 12.06
CA SER A 117 2.62 -12.36 11.79
C SER A 117 1.42 -12.58 10.87
N PHE A 118 1.61 -13.35 9.79
CA PHE A 118 0.55 -13.78 8.89
C PHE A 118 0.35 -15.29 9.05
N PHE A 119 -0.78 -15.69 9.65
CA PHE A 119 -1.09 -17.10 9.97
C PHE A 119 0.06 -17.85 10.67
N GLY A 120 0.73 -17.20 11.62
CA GLY A 120 1.84 -17.78 12.39
C GLY A 120 3.21 -17.61 11.74
N ARG A 121 3.29 -17.18 10.47
CA ARG A 121 4.55 -16.80 9.83
C ARG A 121 4.92 -15.37 10.20
N GLU A 122 5.89 -15.23 11.10
CA GLU A 122 6.37 -13.94 11.58
C GLU A 122 7.21 -13.18 10.54
N ARG A 123 7.47 -11.90 10.83
CA ARG A 123 8.36 -11.01 10.06
C ARG A 123 7.89 -10.81 8.62
N CYS A 124 6.68 -10.27 8.48
CA CYS A 124 6.01 -10.18 7.17
C CYS A 124 6.84 -9.45 6.10
N ASN A 125 7.70 -8.49 6.46
CA ASN A 125 8.64 -7.85 5.52
C ASN A 125 9.44 -8.87 4.68
N ASP A 126 9.79 -10.04 5.25
CA ASP A 126 10.59 -11.06 4.57
C ASP A 126 9.91 -11.58 3.29
N PHE A 127 8.57 -11.57 3.23
CA PHE A 127 7.78 -12.18 2.14
C PHE A 127 6.61 -11.32 1.68
N ALA A 128 6.54 -10.05 2.11
CA ALA A 128 5.48 -9.13 1.73
C ALA A 128 5.97 -8.04 0.77
N ILE A 129 5.02 -7.53 -0.01
CA ILE A 129 5.08 -6.24 -0.69
C ILE A 129 4.17 -5.27 0.07
N GLY A 130 4.70 -4.12 0.49
CA GLY A 130 3.96 -3.07 1.17
C GLY A 130 3.45 -2.00 0.20
N ILE A 131 2.15 -1.75 0.22
CA ILE A 131 1.51 -0.70 -0.58
C ILE A 131 0.83 0.29 0.37
N GLU A 132 1.29 1.54 0.34
CA GLU A 132 0.72 2.65 1.10
C GLU A 132 -0.34 3.36 0.25
N LEU A 133 -1.53 3.60 0.82
CA LEU A 133 -2.47 4.55 0.25
C LEU A 133 -2.41 5.86 1.03
N GLU A 134 -2.25 6.97 0.34
CA GLU A 134 -2.35 8.28 0.97
C GLU A 134 -3.77 8.49 1.53
N GLY A 135 -3.88 8.61 2.84
CA GLY A 135 -5.16 8.60 3.54
C GLY A 135 -5.03 8.44 5.05
N SER A 136 -6.12 8.02 5.69
CA SER A 136 -6.18 7.77 7.13
C SER A 136 -7.34 6.84 7.49
N ASP A 137 -7.31 6.32 8.72
CA ASP A 137 -8.36 5.46 9.30
C ASP A 137 -9.72 6.16 9.47
N THR A 138 -9.82 7.47 9.20
CA THR A 138 -11.03 8.28 9.34
C THR A 138 -11.50 8.89 8.02
N THR A 139 -10.87 8.56 6.90
CA THR A 139 -11.15 9.17 5.59
C THR A 139 -11.37 8.10 4.52
N THR A 140 -12.38 8.27 3.67
CA THR A 140 -12.59 7.37 2.54
C THR A 140 -11.49 7.52 1.48
N PHE A 141 -11.06 6.40 0.90
CA PHE A 141 -10.10 6.37 -0.21
C PHE A 141 -10.76 6.71 -1.55
N GLU A 142 -10.02 7.35 -2.44
CA GLU A 142 -10.55 7.83 -3.73
C GLU A 142 -10.75 6.70 -4.73
N ALA A 143 -11.68 6.89 -5.67
CA ALA A 143 -11.89 5.91 -6.73
C ALA A 143 -10.65 5.70 -7.62
N THR A 144 -9.85 6.74 -7.82
CA THR A 144 -8.55 6.70 -8.50
C THR A 144 -7.53 5.83 -7.77
N GLN A 145 -7.52 5.86 -6.43
CA GLN A 145 -6.64 5.01 -5.62
C GLN A 145 -6.98 3.53 -5.80
N TYR A 146 -8.26 3.15 -5.73
CA TYR A 146 -8.69 1.77 -5.98
C TYR A 146 -8.38 1.32 -7.40
N ALA A 147 -8.56 2.19 -8.41
CA ALA A 147 -8.23 1.85 -9.79
C ALA A 147 -6.73 1.55 -9.96
N THR A 148 -5.84 2.36 -9.38
CA THR A 148 -4.40 2.11 -9.38
C THR A 148 -4.05 0.86 -8.58
N LEU A 149 -4.61 0.71 -7.38
CA LEU A 149 -4.33 -0.43 -6.49
C LEU A 149 -4.73 -1.75 -7.16
N ALA A 150 -5.92 -1.82 -7.75
CA ALA A 150 -6.38 -3.02 -8.43
C ALA A 150 -5.52 -3.39 -9.64
N ALA A 151 -5.10 -2.40 -10.43
CA ALA A 151 -4.18 -2.60 -11.56
C ALA A 151 -2.81 -3.11 -11.07
N LEU A 152 -2.27 -2.53 -10.00
CA LEU A 152 -0.99 -2.89 -9.42
C LEU A 152 -1.03 -4.30 -8.83
N VAL A 153 -2.06 -4.61 -8.03
CA VAL A 153 -2.26 -5.94 -7.46
C VAL A 153 -2.31 -7.02 -8.54
N LYS A 154 -3.04 -6.78 -9.65
CA LYS A 154 -3.07 -7.73 -10.79
C LYS A 154 -1.68 -7.94 -11.39
N ALA A 155 -0.89 -6.88 -11.56
CA ALA A 155 0.47 -6.98 -12.08
C ALA A 155 1.39 -7.78 -11.13
N LEU A 156 1.28 -7.53 -9.83
CA LEU A 156 2.05 -8.23 -8.80
C LEU A 156 1.69 -9.72 -8.73
N VAL A 157 0.39 -10.07 -8.78
CA VAL A 157 -0.08 -11.46 -8.80
C VAL A 157 0.32 -12.18 -10.09
N ALA A 158 0.40 -11.47 -11.21
CA ALA A 158 0.86 -12.04 -12.47
C ALA A 158 2.37 -12.34 -12.47
N HIS A 159 3.16 -11.59 -11.70
CA HIS A 159 4.63 -11.72 -11.66
C HIS A 159 5.13 -12.59 -10.50
N TYR A 160 4.51 -12.49 -9.33
CA TYR A 160 4.92 -13.17 -8.10
C TYR A 160 3.86 -14.19 -7.65
N PRO A 161 4.25 -15.24 -6.89
CA PRO A 161 3.31 -16.21 -6.33
C PRO A 161 2.57 -15.62 -5.11
N ILE A 162 1.87 -14.50 -5.30
CA ILE A 162 1.07 -13.86 -4.26
C ILE A 162 -0.13 -14.75 -3.94
N GLU A 163 -0.22 -15.13 -2.67
CA GLU A 163 -1.27 -16.01 -2.15
C GLU A 163 -2.41 -15.19 -1.56
N ALA A 164 -2.10 -14.06 -0.91
CA ALA A 164 -3.08 -13.29 -0.16
C ALA A 164 -2.78 -11.79 -0.09
N LEU A 165 -3.83 -11.05 0.27
CA LEU A 165 -3.78 -9.65 0.66
C LEU A 165 -4.25 -9.52 2.11
N ALA A 166 -3.61 -8.63 2.87
CA ALA A 166 -3.96 -8.33 4.26
C ALA A 166 -3.77 -6.82 4.55
N GLY A 167 -4.50 -6.29 5.52
CA GLY A 167 -4.21 -4.99 6.11
C GLY A 167 -3.04 -5.09 7.10
N HIS A 168 -2.40 -3.98 7.39
CA HIS A 168 -1.41 -3.92 8.47
C HIS A 168 -2.02 -4.29 9.83
N SER A 169 -3.28 -3.91 10.05
CA SER A 169 -4.08 -4.28 11.22
C SER A 169 -4.24 -5.79 11.38
N ASP A 170 -4.31 -6.53 10.28
CA ASP A 170 -4.55 -7.99 10.30
C ASP A 170 -3.30 -8.75 10.73
N ILE A 171 -2.12 -8.28 10.29
CA ILE A 171 -0.83 -8.90 10.59
C ILE A 171 -0.19 -8.39 11.89
N ALA A 172 -0.72 -7.30 12.46
CA ALA A 172 -0.22 -6.68 13.68
C ALA A 172 -1.35 -6.19 14.61
N PRO A 173 -2.30 -7.07 14.98
CA PRO A 173 -3.46 -6.70 15.79
C PRO A 173 -3.04 -6.12 17.14
N GLY A 174 -3.71 -5.04 17.55
CA GLY A 174 -3.43 -4.31 18.79
C GLY A 174 -2.24 -3.33 18.72
N ARG A 175 -1.44 -3.37 17.65
CA ARG A 175 -0.34 -2.41 17.41
C ARG A 175 -0.65 -1.45 16.27
N LYS A 176 -1.28 -1.93 15.20
CA LYS A 176 -1.58 -1.15 13.99
C LYS A 176 -3.07 -1.26 13.65
N THR A 177 -3.59 -0.19 13.06
CA THR A 177 -5.02 -0.03 12.75
C THR A 177 -5.26 0.23 11.25
N ASP A 178 -4.22 0.62 10.52
CA ASP A 178 -4.25 0.84 9.08
C ASP A 178 -4.44 -0.48 8.29
N PRO A 179 -5.14 -0.48 7.14
CA PRO A 179 -5.64 0.69 6.40
C PRO A 179 -6.98 1.25 6.93
N GLY A 180 -7.48 0.72 8.04
CA GLY A 180 -8.62 1.26 8.78
C GLY A 180 -9.99 0.89 8.20
N PRO A 181 -11.07 1.26 8.89
CA PRO A 181 -12.44 0.87 8.55
C PRO A 181 -12.97 1.49 7.24
N HIS A 182 -12.29 2.51 6.71
CA HIS A 182 -12.68 3.16 5.45
C HIS A 182 -12.01 2.56 4.20
N PHE A 183 -11.16 1.55 4.38
CA PHE A 183 -10.66 0.75 3.27
C PHE A 183 -11.69 -0.33 2.89
N ASP A 184 -12.18 -0.27 1.65
CA ASP A 184 -13.21 -1.14 1.11
C ASP A 184 -12.58 -2.36 0.43
N TRP A 185 -12.39 -3.41 1.24
CA TRP A 185 -11.90 -4.70 0.79
C TRP A 185 -12.81 -5.37 -0.24
N ALA A 186 -14.14 -5.19 -0.12
CA ALA A 186 -15.09 -5.78 -1.05
C ALA A 186 -14.96 -5.15 -2.44
N ARG A 187 -14.75 -3.84 -2.49
CA ARG A 187 -14.40 -3.13 -3.73
C ARG A 187 -13.09 -3.62 -4.32
N LEU A 188 -12.01 -3.70 -3.52
CA LEU A 188 -10.73 -4.19 -4.07
C LEU A 188 -10.87 -5.61 -4.63
N LYS A 189 -11.58 -6.50 -3.93
CA LYS A 189 -11.89 -7.85 -4.43
C LYS A 189 -12.67 -7.81 -5.74
N HIS A 190 -13.70 -6.97 -5.84
CA HIS A 190 -14.44 -6.77 -7.08
C HIS A 190 -13.54 -6.25 -8.21
N ASP A 191 -12.76 -5.21 -7.98
CA ASP A 191 -11.94 -4.57 -9.03
C ASP A 191 -10.79 -5.49 -9.49
N THR A 192 -10.27 -6.34 -8.59
CA THR A 192 -9.21 -7.31 -8.89
C THR A 192 -9.70 -8.61 -9.51
N GLN A 193 -10.95 -9.02 -9.26
CA GLN A 193 -11.50 -10.30 -9.69
C GLN A 193 -10.68 -11.52 -9.20
N LEU A 194 -9.92 -11.36 -8.10
CA LEU A 194 -9.19 -12.46 -7.48
C LEU A 194 -10.15 -13.35 -6.67
N ALA A 195 -9.72 -14.59 -6.44
CA ALA A 195 -10.50 -15.57 -5.71
C ALA A 195 -10.64 -15.19 -4.22
N ASP A 196 -11.69 -15.70 -3.57
CA ASP A 196 -11.94 -15.52 -2.13
C ASP A 196 -10.75 -15.90 -1.26
N ALA A 197 -9.98 -16.93 -1.66
CA ALA A 197 -8.79 -17.37 -0.94
C ALA A 197 -7.70 -16.29 -0.84
N SER A 198 -7.65 -15.34 -1.78
CA SER A 198 -6.72 -14.21 -1.75
C SER A 198 -7.10 -13.13 -0.72
N PHE A 199 -8.30 -13.21 -0.13
CA PHE A 199 -8.81 -12.26 0.84
C PHE A 199 -9.23 -12.96 2.15
N PRO A 200 -8.29 -13.57 2.88
CA PRO A 200 -8.60 -14.43 4.02
C PRO A 200 -9.31 -13.72 5.17
N TYR A 201 -9.21 -12.39 5.28
CA TYR A 201 -9.83 -11.61 6.34
C TYR A 201 -11.23 -11.05 5.99
N ILE A 202 -11.64 -11.02 4.71
CA ILE A 202 -12.97 -10.49 4.33
C ILE A 202 -14.10 -11.31 4.96
N GLN A 203 -13.93 -12.64 5.05
CA GLN A 203 -14.97 -13.52 5.61
C GLN A 203 -15.16 -13.35 7.13
N GLY A 204 -14.33 -12.56 7.82
CA GLY A 204 -14.47 -12.21 9.23
C GLY A 204 -15.14 -10.85 9.51
N HIS A 205 -15.35 -10.01 8.48
CA HIS A 205 -15.91 -8.65 8.63
C HIS A 205 -17.41 -8.55 8.32
N GLY A 206 -18.09 -9.67 8.03
CA GLY A 206 -19.53 -9.73 7.78
C GLY A 206 -20.36 -9.96 9.04
N THR A 207 -21.30 -9.04 9.28
CA THR A 207 -22.41 -9.01 10.28
C THR A 207 -22.08 -8.55 11.71
N GLN A 208 -21.77 -7.26 11.86
CA GLN A 208 -22.30 -6.47 12.97
C GLN A 208 -22.93 -5.19 12.39
N ASN A 209 -24.17 -5.29 11.93
CA ASN A 209 -25.13 -4.18 11.82
C ASN A 209 -26.48 -4.71 11.36
N ALA A 210 -27.29 -5.15 12.33
CA ALA A 210 -28.75 -5.21 12.25
C ALA A 210 -29.30 -5.54 13.65
N VAL A 211 -29.21 -4.57 14.58
CA VAL A 211 -30.18 -4.46 15.67
C VAL A 211 -30.59 -2.99 15.75
N SER A 212 -31.76 -2.70 15.19
CA SER A 212 -32.63 -1.57 15.48
C SER A 212 -34.04 -2.02 15.14
#